data_AF-A0A2E4CTT5-F1
#
_entry.id   AF-A0A2E4CTT5-F1
#
_cell.length_a   1.000
_cell.length_b   1.000
_cell.length_c   1.000
_cell.angle_alpha   90.00
_cell.angle_beta   90.00
_cell.angle_gamma   90.00
#
_symmetry.space_group_name_H-M   'P 1'
#
loop_
_entity.id
_entity.type
_entity.pdbx_description
1 polymer ?
#
loop_
_entity_poly.entity_id
_entity_poly.type
_entity_poly.pdbx_seq_one_letter_code
_entity_poly.pdbx_strand_id
1 'polypeptide(L)'
;MDDLSITSGLTNRLWRVALWGSVIAILIAPLVAMQFTGEVHWTPFDFGVAAILLGTTALAIEFALRNLGRPTWCVAAVLGILAVLVMVWAELAVGVFGTPFAGT
;
A
#
# COMPACT_ATOMS: atom_id res chain seq x y z
N MET A 1 22.92 -27.49 10.18
CA MET A 1 21.76 -26.96 10.92
C MET A 1 21.85 -25.45 10.76
N ASP A 2 21.83 -24.98 9.51
CA ASP A 2 22.25 -23.63 9.08
C ASP A 2 21.38 -23.09 7.92
N ASP A 3 20.49 -23.95 7.39
CA ASP A 3 19.69 -23.67 6.20
C ASP A 3 18.43 -22.86 6.55
N LEU A 4 17.92 -23.02 7.78
CA LEU A 4 16.73 -22.32 8.28
C LEU A 4 17.01 -20.85 8.63
N SER A 5 18.24 -20.49 9.01
CA SER A 5 18.59 -19.10 9.35
C SER A 5 18.83 -18.26 8.09
N ILE A 6 19.51 -18.80 7.07
CA ILE A 6 19.73 -18.12 5.79
C ILE A 6 18.41 -17.88 5.04
N THR A 7 17.52 -18.87 5.02
CA THR A 7 16.19 -18.74 4.39
C THR A 7 15.32 -17.70 5.10
N SER A 8 15.27 -17.69 6.44
CA SER A 8 14.50 -16.68 7.17
C SER A 8 14.99 -15.23 6.92
N GLY A 9 16.30 -15.01 6.80
CA GLY A 9 16.88 -13.71 6.48
C GLY A 9 16.56 -13.24 5.06
N LEU A 10 16.59 -14.16 4.09
CA LEU A 10 16.17 -13.92 2.71
C LEU A 10 14.67 -13.66 2.63
N THR A 11 13.83 -14.50 3.24
CA THR A 11 12.37 -14.31 3.28
C THR A 11 12.02 -12.97 3.91
N ASN A 12 12.73 -12.55 4.96
CA ASN A 12 12.57 -11.24 5.58
C ASN A 12 12.92 -10.07 4.67
N ARG A 13 13.94 -10.22 3.83
CA ARG A 13 14.33 -9.21 2.85
C ARG A 13 13.35 -9.20 1.66
N LEU A 14 12.94 -10.36 1.19
CA LEU A 14 12.08 -10.53 0.02
C LEU A 14 10.67 -9.99 0.26
N TRP A 15 10.08 -10.21 1.43
CA TRP A 15 8.74 -9.65 1.70
C TRP A 15 8.76 -8.12 1.73
N ARG A 16 9.83 -7.50 2.26
CA ARG A 16 9.98 -6.03 2.27
C ARG A 16 10.10 -5.50 0.85
N VAL A 17 10.92 -6.16 0.03
CA VAL A 17 11.07 -5.82 -1.39
C VAL A 17 9.74 -5.99 -2.13
N ALA A 18 8.99 -7.05 -1.87
CA ALA A 18 7.67 -7.26 -2.47
C ALA A 18 6.66 -6.18 -2.06
N LEU A 19 6.63 -5.82 -0.76
CA LEU A 19 5.73 -4.79 -0.24
C LEU A 19 6.04 -3.42 -0.85
N TRP A 20 7.29 -2.95 -0.77
CA TRP A 20 7.69 -1.67 -1.35
C TRP A 20 7.62 -1.68 -2.89
N GLY A 21 7.92 -2.83 -3.51
CA GLY A 21 7.75 -3.05 -4.94
C GLY A 21 6.29 -2.88 -5.39
N SER A 22 5.33 -3.38 -4.61
CA SER A 22 3.90 -3.19 -4.91
C SER A 22 3.47 -1.72 -4.85
N VAL A 23 3.98 -0.94 -3.88
CA VAL A 23 3.70 0.51 -3.78
C VAL A 23 4.16 1.24 -5.04
N ILE A 24 5.39 0.95 -5.48
CA ILE A 24 5.96 1.55 -6.69
C ILE A 24 5.19 1.10 -7.93
N ALA A 25 4.86 -0.19 -8.04
CA ALA A 25 4.11 -0.72 -9.17
C ALA A 25 2.73 -0.06 -9.32
N ILE A 26 2.01 0.16 -8.21
CA ILE A 26 0.71 0.84 -8.22
C ILE A 26 0.86 2.30 -8.65
N LEU A 27 1.91 3.02 -8.23
CA LEU A 27 2.15 4.40 -8.65
C LEU A 27 2.61 4.52 -10.11
N ILE A 28 3.36 3.55 -10.62
CA ILE A 28 3.81 3.58 -12.02
C ILE A 28 2.65 3.28 -12.99
N ALA A 29 1.65 2.50 -12.57
CA ALA A 29 0.49 2.16 -13.41
C ALA A 29 -0.20 3.38 -14.05
N PRO A 30 -0.63 4.43 -13.30
CA PRO A 30 -1.22 5.64 -13.89
C PRO A 30 -0.20 6.44 -14.71
N LEU A 31 1.07 6.49 -14.30
CA LEU A 31 2.12 7.20 -15.05
C LEU A 31 2.29 6.60 -16.45
N VAL A 32 2.30 5.27 -16.54
CA VAL A 32 2.36 4.53 -17.81
C VAL A 32 1.06 4.70 -18.59
N ALA A 33 -0.10 4.58 -17.94
CA ALA A 33 -1.40 4.72 -18.59
C ALA A 33 -1.60 6.08 -19.27
N MET A 34 -1.10 7.16 -18.66
CA MET A 34 -1.09 8.52 -19.24
C MET A 34 -0.27 8.65 -20.51
N GLN A 35 0.75 7.81 -20.70
CA GLN A 35 1.56 7.86 -21.92
C GLN A 35 0.80 7.27 -23.12
N PHE A 36 -0.19 6.40 -22.86
CA PHE A 36 -0.94 5.71 -23.91
C PHE A 36 -2.35 6.26 -24.10
N THR A 37 -2.96 6.82 -23.06
CA THR A 37 -4.37 7.24 -23.08
C THR A 37 -4.55 8.58 -22.37
N GLY A 38 -5.47 9.40 -22.88
CA GLY A 38 -5.97 10.60 -22.20
C GLY A 38 -7.16 10.30 -21.28
N GLU A 39 -7.39 9.06 -20.89
CA GLU A 39 -8.51 8.71 -19.99
C GLU A 39 -8.10 8.81 -18.52
N VAL A 40 -6.82 8.60 -18.23
CA VAL A 40 -6.25 8.69 -16.88
C VAL A 40 -5.53 10.04 -16.73
N HIS A 41 -6.03 10.91 -15.84
CA HIS A 41 -5.48 12.25 -15.61
C HIS A 41 -5.22 12.52 -14.12
N TRP A 42 -4.22 11.84 -13.56
CA TRP A 42 -3.62 12.19 -12.27
C TRP A 42 -2.71 13.42 -12.39
N THR A 43 -2.92 14.36 -11.50
CA THR A 43 -2.01 15.48 -11.29
C THR A 43 -0.82 15.04 -10.42
N PRO A 44 0.28 15.80 -10.37
CA PRO A 44 1.36 15.55 -9.42
C PRO A 44 0.89 15.49 -7.95
N PHE A 45 -0.20 16.18 -7.63
CA PHE A 45 -0.82 16.11 -6.32
C PHE A 45 -1.42 14.73 -6.03
N ASP A 46 -2.12 14.13 -7.00
CA ASP A 46 -2.69 12.77 -6.87
C ASP A 46 -1.60 11.72 -6.66
N PHE A 47 -0.48 11.84 -7.39
CA PHE A 47 0.70 11.00 -7.14
C PHE A 47 1.25 11.18 -5.72
N GLY A 48 1.29 12.41 -5.22
CA GLY A 48 1.69 12.71 -3.85
C GLY A 48 0.77 12.08 -2.81
N VAL A 49 -0.55 12.22 -2.98
CA VAL A 49 -1.57 11.64 -2.11
C VAL A 49 -1.49 10.12 -2.12
N ALA A 50 -1.43 9.50 -3.30
CA ALA A 50 -1.31 8.05 -3.44
C ALA A 50 0.01 7.53 -2.85
N ALA A 51 1.13 8.25 -3.02
CA ALA A 51 2.41 7.87 -2.45
C ALA A 51 2.40 7.91 -0.91
N ILE A 52 1.80 8.95 -0.32
CA ILE A 52 1.63 9.05 1.14
C ILE A 52 0.70 7.93 1.63
N LEU A 53 -0.44 7.70 0.97
CA LEU A 53 -1.42 6.70 1.37
C LEU A 53 -0.82 5.27 1.33
N LEU A 54 -0.19 4.90 0.21
CA LEU A 54 0.44 3.59 0.06
C LEU A 54 1.68 3.44 0.93
N GLY A 55 2.51 4.48 1.03
CA GLY A 55 3.73 4.47 1.84
C GLY A 55 3.43 4.34 3.33
N THR A 56 2.45 5.08 3.84
CA THR A 56 2.00 4.97 5.24
C THR A 56 1.39 3.60 5.52
N THR A 57 0.61 3.04 4.57
CA THR A 57 0.07 1.68 4.69
C THR A 57 1.19 0.64 4.74
N ALA A 58 2.18 0.72 3.85
CA ALA A 58 3.32 -0.20 3.84
C ALA A 58 4.13 -0.11 5.15
N LEU A 59 4.34 1.10 5.68
CA LEU A 59 4.96 1.31 6.98
C LEU A 59 4.13 0.72 8.13
N ALA A 60 2.82 0.91 8.12
CA ALA A 60 1.92 0.35 9.14
C ALA A 60 1.93 -1.19 9.12
N ILE A 61 1.97 -1.80 7.94
CA ILE A 61 2.10 -3.26 7.78
C ILE A 61 3.47 -3.73 8.29
N GLU A 62 4.56 -3.06 7.91
CA GLU A 62 5.92 -3.38 8.40
C GLU A 62 6.02 -3.22 9.93
N PHE A 63 5.37 -2.22 10.51
CA PHE A 63 5.28 -2.04 11.95
C PHE A 63 4.46 -3.15 12.61
N ALA A 64 3.30 -3.51 12.05
CA ALA A 64 2.46 -4.57 12.59
C ALA A 64 3.19 -5.93 12.58
N LEU A 65 3.88 -6.25 11.50
CA LEU A 65 4.67 -7.48 11.37
C LEU A 65 5.85 -7.55 12.36
N ARG A 66 6.47 -6.40 12.68
CA ARG A 66 7.61 -6.34 13.61
C ARG A 66 7.19 -6.39 15.07
N ASN A 67 6.07 -5.76 15.42
CA ASN A 67 5.68 -5.58 16.81
C ASN A 67 4.68 -6.64 17.30
N LEU A 68 3.86 -7.22 16.42
CA LEU A 68 2.88 -8.22 16.81
C LEU A 68 3.49 -9.62 16.71
N GLY A 69 4.06 -10.10 17.82
CA GLY A 69 4.66 -11.44 17.92
C GLY A 69 3.67 -12.61 17.81
N ARG A 70 2.34 -12.34 17.74
CA ARG A 70 1.30 -13.37 17.55
C ARG A 70 0.73 -13.31 16.13
N PRO A 71 0.75 -14.41 15.35
CA PRO A 71 0.36 -14.41 13.95
C PRO A 71 -1.12 -14.04 13.75
N THR A 72 -2.01 -14.44 14.65
CA THR A 72 -3.45 -14.11 14.59
C THR A 72 -3.71 -12.62 14.69
N TRP A 73 -3.06 -11.94 15.65
CA TRP A 73 -3.18 -10.50 15.81
C TRP A 73 -2.52 -9.74 14.68
N CYS A 74 -1.40 -10.25 14.15
CA CYS A 74 -0.74 -9.66 12.99
C CYS A 74 -1.65 -9.68 11.75
N VAL A 75 -2.28 -10.82 11.44
CA VAL A 75 -3.22 -10.94 10.32
C VAL A 75 -4.41 -10.01 10.51
N ALA A 76 -4.99 -9.95 11.72
CA ALA A 76 -6.10 -9.04 12.01
C ALA A 76 -5.71 -7.57 11.81
N ALA A 77 -4.52 -7.16 12.26
CA ALA A 77 -4.02 -5.80 12.08
C ALA A 77 -3.80 -5.47 10.59
N VAL A 78 -3.19 -6.37 9.82
CA VAL A 78 -2.97 -6.18 8.38
C VAL A 78 -4.31 -6.08 7.64
N LEU A 79 -5.28 -6.94 7.94
CA LEU A 79 -6.61 -6.87 7.35
C LEU A 79 -7.31 -5.55 7.68
N GLY A 80 -7.20 -5.07 8.92
CA GLY A 80 -7.73 -3.77 9.32
C GLY A 80 -7.09 -2.60 8.56
N ILE A 81 -5.76 -2.61 8.43
CA ILE A 81 -5.02 -1.60 7.66
C ILE A 81 -5.46 -1.61 6.19
N LEU A 82 -5.60 -2.79 5.58
CA LEU A 82 -6.05 -2.91 4.19
C LEU A 82 -7.50 -2.47 4.02
N ALA A 83 -8.38 -2.75 4.98
CA ALA A 83 -9.76 -2.26 4.95
C ALA A 83 -9.79 -0.73 4.97
N VAL A 84 -9.01 -0.09 5.84
CA VAL A 84 -8.88 1.37 5.88
C VAL A 84 -8.29 1.93 4.59
N LEU A 85 -7.25 1.29 4.02
CA LEU A 85 -6.69 1.68 2.74
C LEU A 85 -7.76 1.70 1.63
N VAL A 86 -8.49 0.59 1.47
CA VAL A 86 -9.54 0.47 0.44
C VAL A 86 -10.65 1.49 0.70
N MET A 87 -10.99 1.74 1.96
CA MET A 87 -11.96 2.76 2.34
C MET A 87 -11.56 4.15 1.86
N VAL A 88 -10.34 4.56 2.20
CA VAL A 88 -9.80 5.89 1.84
C VAL A 88 -9.62 5.98 0.33
N TRP A 89 -9.20 4.90 -0.32
CA TRP A 89 -9.06 4.87 -1.77
C TRP A 89 -10.41 5.03 -2.48
N ALA A 90 -11.44 4.33 -2.01
CA ALA A 90 -12.79 4.43 -2.56
C ALA A 90 -13.36 5.84 -2.39
N GLU A 91 -13.07 6.49 -1.26
CA GLU A 91 -13.44 7.87 -1.01
C GLU A 91 -12.74 8.86 -1.95
N LEU A 92 -11.44 8.71 -2.16
CA LEU A 92 -10.69 9.58 -3.05
C LEU A 92 -11.00 9.35 -4.53
N ALA A 93 -11.29 8.10 -4.93
CA ALA A 93 -11.50 7.74 -6.34
C ALA A 93 -12.96 7.85 -6.77
N VAL A 94 -13.91 7.54 -5.89
CA VAL A 94 -15.35 7.43 -6.21
C VAL A 94 -16.20 8.41 -5.39
N GLY A 95 -15.72 8.89 -4.23
CA GLY A 95 -16.49 9.79 -3.37
C GLY A 95 -17.69 9.12 -2.71
N VAL A 96 -17.53 7.89 -2.21
CA VAL A 96 -18.62 7.03 -1.72
C VAL A 96 -19.45 7.68 -0.60
N PHE A 97 -18.86 8.47 0.31
CA PHE A 97 -19.57 9.10 1.43
C PHE A 97 -19.89 10.58 1.21
N GLY A 98 -19.56 11.16 0.05
CA GLY A 98 -19.84 12.57 -0.25
C GLY A 98 -19.19 13.55 0.75
N THR A 99 -18.05 13.18 1.32
CA THR A 99 -17.32 14.03 2.26
C THR A 99 -16.50 15.10 1.52
N PRO A 100 -16.11 16.21 2.17
CA PRO A 100 -15.27 17.26 1.55
C PRO A 100 -13.92 16.76 1.02
N PHE A 101 -13.50 15.56 1.42
CA PHE A 101 -12.30 14.90 0.92
C PHE A 101 -12.46 14.36 -0.52
N ALA A 102 -13.69 14.24 -1.02
CA ALA A 102 -14.00 13.71 -2.35
C ALA A 102 -13.87 14.74 -3.49
N GLY A 103 -13.48 15.99 -3.20
CA GLY A 103 -13.17 16.99 -4.24
C GLY A 103 -14.37 17.63 -4.94
N THR A 104 -15.52 17.75 -4.27
CA THR A 104 -16.68 18.55 -4.74
C THR A 104 -16.53 20.03 -4.44
#